data_AF-A0A556TST4-F1
#
_entry.id   AF-A0A556TST4-F1
#
_cell.length_a   1.000
_cell.length_b   1.000
_cell.length_c   1.000
_cell.angle_alpha   90.00
_cell.angle_beta   90.00
_cell.angle_gamma   90.00
#
_symmetry.space_group_name_H-M   'P 1'
#
loop_
_entity.id
_entity.type
_entity.pdbx_description
1 polymer ?
#
loop_
_entity_poly.entity_id
_entity_poly.type
_entity_poly.pdbx_seq_one_letter_code
_entity_poly.pdbx_strand_id
1 'polypeptide(L)'
;MKPACTSPEGEQAAEGCTLATPEEGQEGSEKARCPHQPPASSGVTYELCSGIVDKPHLSLEEIACQEVLEECGYEVSVSKLRRITSYRSGVGVTGAKQTMFYAEVSEENRVGDGGGQPEEGELIEVVKVPLHEAMTFAYNESIPKTMGVIFSFMWFHSNMAPKTDDSRQESHHRGSVVGYPGG
;
A
#
# COMPACT_ATOMS: atom_id res chain seq x y z
N MET A 1 -6.34 21.68 16.09
CA MET A 1 -7.72 21.78 16.61
C MET A 1 -8.27 23.17 16.33
N LYS A 2 -9.44 23.24 15.68
CA LYS A 2 -10.37 24.37 15.59
C LYS A 2 -11.79 23.79 15.64
N PRO A 3 -12.82 24.54 16.06
CA PRO A 3 -14.10 23.95 16.48
C PRO A 3 -15.00 23.51 15.31
N ALA A 4 -15.89 22.56 15.60
CA ALA A 4 -17.00 22.22 14.72
C ALA A 4 -18.08 23.33 14.75
N CYS A 5 -18.81 23.46 13.64
CA CYS A 5 -20.00 24.31 13.56
C CYS A 5 -21.23 23.41 13.43
N THR A 6 -22.23 23.58 14.29
CA THR A 6 -23.47 22.80 14.29
C THR A 6 -24.64 23.66 13.81
N SER A 7 -25.51 23.11 12.98
CA SER A 7 -26.82 23.68 12.63
C SER A 7 -27.85 22.54 12.48
N PRO A 8 -29.14 22.79 12.78
CA PRO A 8 -30.12 21.72 13.03
C PRO A 8 -30.87 21.24 11.79
N GLU A 9 -31.76 20.28 12.01
CA GLU A 9 -32.58 19.56 11.04
C GLU A 9 -33.65 20.43 10.35
N GLY A 10 -34.15 19.96 9.20
CA GLY A 10 -35.28 20.55 8.47
C GLY A 10 -35.87 19.56 7.48
N GLU A 11 -36.97 18.90 7.86
CA GLU A 11 -37.64 17.87 7.05
C GLU A 11 -38.76 18.46 6.17
N GLN A 12 -38.89 17.91 4.95
CA GLN A 12 -40.14 17.94 4.18
C GLN A 12 -40.17 16.83 3.12
N ALA A 13 -41.38 16.46 2.68
CA ALA A 13 -41.68 15.08 2.29
C ALA A 13 -41.92 14.83 0.79
N ALA A 14 -41.91 13.53 0.48
CA ALA A 14 -41.98 12.86 -0.80
C ALA A 14 -43.09 13.25 -1.80
N GLU A 15 -42.69 13.26 -3.08
CA GLU A 15 -43.40 12.62 -4.20
C GLU A 15 -42.37 11.71 -4.93
N GLY A 16 -42.72 10.62 -5.61
CA GLY A 16 -44.04 10.00 -5.83
C GLY A 16 -44.09 9.24 -7.16
N CYS A 17 -43.68 7.96 -7.19
CA CYS A 17 -43.81 7.11 -8.39
C CYS A 17 -44.09 5.64 -8.01
N THR A 18 -44.95 4.97 -8.78
CA THR A 18 -45.60 3.70 -8.40
C THR A 18 -44.94 2.46 -9.00
N LEU A 19 -44.96 1.37 -8.24
CA LEU A 19 -44.54 0.02 -8.68
C LEU A 19 -45.41 -0.55 -9.81
N ALA A 20 -44.79 -1.32 -10.70
CA ALA A 20 -45.46 -2.27 -11.59
C ALA A 20 -44.57 -3.51 -11.80
N THR A 21 -45.20 -4.69 -11.79
CA THR A 21 -44.71 -6.06 -12.06
C THR A 21 -45.91 -6.85 -12.65
N PRO A 22 -45.80 -8.10 -13.16
CA PRO A 22 -44.68 -9.06 -13.26
C PRO A 22 -44.08 -9.03 -14.70
N GLU A 23 -43.47 -10.02 -15.38
CA GLU A 23 -43.35 -11.50 -15.27
C GLU A 23 -41.89 -11.98 -15.53
N GLU A 24 -41.68 -13.29 -15.77
CA GLU A 24 -40.38 -13.98 -15.69
C GLU A 24 -39.61 -14.08 -17.02
N GLY A 25 -38.28 -14.19 -16.94
CA GLY A 25 -37.38 -14.52 -18.06
C GLY A 25 -35.95 -14.76 -17.58
N GLN A 26 -35.28 -15.79 -18.12
CA GLN A 26 -33.90 -16.14 -17.76
C GLN A 26 -32.89 -15.39 -18.64
N GLU A 27 -31.90 -14.72 -18.03
CA GLU A 27 -30.52 -14.66 -18.58
C GLU A 27 -29.51 -14.20 -17.51
N GLY A 28 -28.21 -14.22 -17.86
CA GLY A 28 -27.12 -14.00 -16.91
C GLY A 28 -27.07 -12.57 -16.35
N SER A 29 -26.54 -12.42 -15.12
CA SER A 29 -26.41 -11.11 -14.48
C SER A 29 -25.25 -10.28 -15.08
N GLU A 30 -25.50 -9.68 -16.24
CA GLU A 30 -24.73 -8.52 -16.68
C GLU A 30 -24.96 -7.36 -15.70
N LYS A 31 -24.07 -7.23 -14.72
CA LYS A 31 -23.98 -6.02 -13.88
C LYS A 31 -23.95 -4.79 -14.80
N ALA A 32 -24.97 -3.95 -14.70
CA ALA A 32 -25.06 -2.70 -15.45
C ALA A 32 -23.82 -1.84 -15.19
N ARG A 33 -22.87 -1.84 -16.14
CA ARG A 33 -21.63 -1.08 -16.03
C ARG A 33 -21.95 0.40 -16.16
N CYS A 34 -21.63 1.19 -15.14
CA CYS A 34 -21.65 2.64 -15.27
C CYS A 34 -20.71 3.05 -16.43
N PRO A 35 -21.14 3.93 -17.36
CA PRO A 35 -20.45 4.20 -18.63
C PRO A 35 -19.08 4.89 -18.50
N HIS A 36 -18.57 5.06 -17.28
CA HIS A 36 -17.34 5.75 -16.93
C HIS A 36 -16.45 4.95 -15.96
N GLN A 37 -16.64 3.63 -15.85
CA GLN A 37 -15.68 2.78 -15.11
C GLN A 37 -14.33 2.74 -15.87
N PRO A 38 -13.20 3.11 -15.22
CA PRO A 38 -11.88 2.98 -15.84
C PRO A 38 -11.49 1.50 -16.02
N PRO A 39 -10.51 1.19 -16.89
CA PRO A 39 -10.00 -0.17 -17.01
C PRO A 39 -9.31 -0.60 -15.71
N ALA A 40 -9.35 -1.90 -15.39
CA ALA A 40 -8.79 -2.44 -14.15
C ALA A 40 -7.29 -2.10 -13.96
N SER A 41 -6.53 -2.00 -15.06
CA SER A 41 -5.13 -1.58 -15.05
C SER A 41 -4.88 -0.16 -14.50
N SER A 42 -5.89 0.72 -14.48
CA SER A 42 -5.80 2.03 -13.83
C SER A 42 -5.85 1.97 -12.30
N GLY A 43 -6.20 0.82 -11.71
CA GLY A 43 -6.17 0.58 -10.27
C GLY A 43 -4.90 -0.13 -9.77
N VAL A 44 -3.99 -0.52 -10.67
CA VAL A 44 -2.76 -1.25 -10.31
C VAL A 44 -1.71 -0.29 -9.76
N THR A 45 -1.24 -0.56 -8.54
CA THR A 45 -0.18 0.18 -7.85
C THR A 45 0.96 -0.75 -7.45
N TYR A 46 2.18 -0.19 -7.41
CA TYR A 46 3.32 -0.88 -6.80
C TYR A 46 3.39 -0.52 -5.31
N GLU A 47 3.21 -1.54 -4.48
CA GLU A 47 3.07 -1.44 -3.03
C GLU A 47 4.26 -2.12 -2.32
N LEU A 48 4.23 -2.16 -0.98
CA LEU A 48 5.06 -3.08 -0.20
C LEU A 48 4.13 -4.10 0.44
N CYS A 49 4.59 -5.35 0.57
CA CYS A 49 3.97 -6.39 1.39
C CYS A 49 3.58 -5.83 2.78
N SER A 50 2.29 -5.89 3.12
CA SER A 50 1.67 -5.09 4.20
C SER A 50 0.23 -5.50 4.55
N GLY A 51 0.03 -6.64 5.21
CA GLY A 51 -1.25 -7.00 5.85
C GLY A 51 -1.68 -6.11 7.04
N ILE A 52 -2.88 -6.42 7.54
CA ILE A 52 -3.51 -5.73 8.68
C ILE A 52 -3.09 -6.34 10.03
N VAL A 53 -3.11 -5.53 11.10
CA VAL A 53 -2.89 -6.00 12.48
C VAL A 53 -4.23 -6.34 13.14
N ASP A 54 -4.79 -7.48 12.76
CA ASP A 54 -6.09 -8.00 13.20
C ASP A 54 -5.96 -9.18 14.20
N LYS A 55 -4.94 -10.02 14.04
CA LYS A 55 -4.61 -11.21 14.85
C LYS A 55 -4.01 -10.79 16.22
N PRO A 56 -4.78 -10.68 17.33
CA PRO A 56 -4.34 -9.99 18.55
C PRO A 56 -3.39 -10.81 19.43
N HIS A 57 -3.10 -12.04 19.04
CA HIS A 57 -2.21 -12.98 19.72
C HIS A 57 -0.82 -13.05 19.10
N LEU A 58 -0.57 -12.32 18.01
CA LEU A 58 0.71 -12.26 17.30
C LEU A 58 1.41 -10.91 17.53
N SER A 59 2.72 -10.92 17.49
CA SER A 59 3.55 -9.72 17.36
C SER A 59 3.45 -9.11 15.94
N LEU A 60 3.87 -7.84 15.81
CA LEU A 60 3.95 -7.18 14.51
C LEU A 60 4.95 -7.88 13.58
N GLU A 61 5.98 -8.46 14.18
CA GLU A 61 7.02 -9.25 13.54
C GLU A 61 6.48 -10.60 13.05
N GLU A 62 5.67 -11.32 13.84
CA GLU A 62 5.03 -12.58 13.41
C GLU A 62 4.00 -12.35 12.29
N ILE A 63 3.23 -11.26 12.36
CA ILE A 63 2.33 -10.85 11.27
C ILE A 63 3.15 -10.59 10.01
N ALA A 64 4.16 -9.72 10.06
CA ALA A 64 5.01 -9.44 8.90
C ALA A 64 5.69 -10.69 8.29
N CYS A 65 5.97 -11.72 9.10
CA CYS A 65 6.43 -13.02 8.60
C CYS A 65 5.33 -13.83 7.86
N GLN A 66 4.06 -13.72 8.25
CA GLN A 66 2.93 -14.31 7.51
C GLN A 66 2.73 -13.60 6.16
N GLU A 67 2.66 -12.27 6.17
CA GLU A 67 2.42 -11.49 4.94
C GLU A 67 3.52 -11.71 3.89
N VAL A 68 4.80 -11.80 4.30
CA VAL A 68 5.93 -12.07 3.37
C VAL A 68 5.90 -13.50 2.80
N LEU A 69 5.32 -14.46 3.52
CA LEU A 69 5.09 -15.81 3.02
C LEU A 69 3.92 -15.84 2.02
N GLU A 70 2.84 -15.13 2.33
CA GLU A 70 1.57 -15.15 1.60
C GLU A 70 1.59 -14.26 0.33
N GLU A 71 1.94 -12.99 0.48
CA GLU A 71 2.02 -12.04 -0.64
C GLU A 71 3.24 -12.31 -1.53
N CYS A 72 4.38 -12.70 -0.95
CA CYS A 72 5.67 -12.76 -1.64
C CYS A 72 6.30 -14.16 -1.80
N GLY A 73 5.79 -15.20 -1.13
CA GLY A 73 6.27 -16.58 -1.29
C GLY A 73 7.59 -16.93 -0.57
N TYR A 74 8.06 -16.09 0.37
CA TYR A 74 9.32 -16.29 1.09
C TYR A 74 9.12 -16.59 2.59
N GLU A 75 9.74 -17.65 3.09
CA GLU A 75 9.79 -17.95 4.53
C GLU A 75 10.89 -17.11 5.22
N VAL A 76 10.47 -16.22 6.12
CA VAL A 76 11.35 -15.35 6.92
C VAL A 76 11.10 -15.61 8.40
N SER A 77 12.16 -15.84 9.18
CA SER A 77 12.05 -15.93 10.64
C SER A 77 12.02 -14.54 11.27
N VAL A 78 11.23 -14.37 12.35
CA VAL A 78 11.14 -13.13 13.15
C VAL A 78 12.53 -12.57 13.53
N SER A 79 13.50 -13.44 13.81
CA SER A 79 14.89 -13.09 14.12
C SER A 79 15.68 -12.43 12.98
N LYS A 80 15.23 -12.52 11.73
CA LYS A 80 15.79 -11.82 10.56
C LYS A 80 15.14 -10.45 10.34
N LEU A 81 13.95 -10.18 10.89
CA LEU A 81 13.26 -8.91 10.69
C LEU A 81 13.99 -7.77 11.41
N ARG A 82 14.29 -6.73 10.64
CA ARG A 82 14.90 -5.49 11.13
C ARG A 82 13.89 -4.36 11.04
N ARG A 83 13.40 -3.91 12.18
CA ARG A 83 12.47 -2.77 12.27
C ARG A 83 13.11 -1.50 11.71
N ILE A 84 12.51 -0.91 10.66
CA ILE A 84 12.95 0.37 10.11
C ILE A 84 12.37 1.51 10.94
N THR A 85 11.03 1.62 11.01
CA THR A 85 10.34 2.75 11.65
C THR A 85 8.86 2.46 11.90
N SER A 86 8.13 3.41 12.46
CA SER A 86 6.66 3.45 12.47
C SER A 86 6.17 4.88 12.32
N TYR A 87 5.13 5.06 11.51
CA TYR A 87 4.57 6.36 11.13
C TYR A 87 3.04 6.28 11.10
N ARG A 88 2.38 7.40 10.82
CA ARG A 88 0.93 7.42 10.53
C ARG A 88 0.68 7.70 9.05
N SER A 89 -0.08 6.82 8.40
CA SER A 89 -0.61 7.03 7.06
C SER A 89 -2.00 7.66 7.12
N GLY A 90 -2.49 8.17 5.98
CA GLY A 90 -3.87 8.65 5.84
C GLY A 90 -4.31 9.70 6.88
N VAL A 91 -3.42 10.59 7.34
CA VAL A 91 -3.64 11.45 8.53
C VAL A 91 -4.81 12.44 8.44
N GLY A 92 -5.36 12.68 7.24
CA GLY A 92 -6.59 13.44 7.03
C GLY A 92 -7.88 12.61 7.00
N VAL A 93 -7.80 11.28 7.09
CA VAL A 93 -8.94 10.35 6.90
C VAL A 93 -8.96 9.25 7.97
N THR A 94 -7.89 8.47 8.10
CA THR A 94 -7.80 7.30 9.00
C THR A 94 -6.76 7.46 10.11
N GLY A 95 -5.64 8.15 9.85
CA GLY A 95 -4.53 8.29 10.79
C GLY A 95 -3.87 6.96 11.20
N ALA A 96 -4.05 5.90 10.41
CA ALA A 96 -3.62 4.53 10.70
C ALA A 96 -2.11 4.45 11.01
N LYS A 97 -1.72 3.64 11.99
CA LYS A 97 -0.32 3.48 12.40
C LYS A 97 0.30 2.27 11.67
N GLN A 98 1.21 2.52 10.74
CA GLN A 98 1.99 1.47 10.09
C GLN A 98 3.34 1.28 10.82
N THR A 99 3.87 0.05 10.76
CA THR A 99 5.26 -0.29 11.14
C THR A 99 5.92 -0.91 9.93
N MET A 100 7.14 -0.50 9.61
CA MET A 100 7.90 -1.03 8.47
C MET A 100 9.09 -1.84 8.96
N PHE A 101 9.27 -3.02 8.37
CA PHE A 101 10.39 -3.93 8.59
C PHE A 101 11.22 -4.11 7.31
N TYR A 102 12.39 -4.70 7.48
CA TYR A 102 13.30 -5.12 6.42
C TYR A 102 13.76 -6.56 6.69
N ALA A 103 13.88 -7.36 5.63
CA ALA A 103 14.45 -8.70 5.67
C ALA A 103 15.44 -8.87 4.51
N GLU A 104 16.43 -9.72 4.71
CA GLU A 104 17.28 -10.25 3.64
C GLU A 104 16.78 -11.66 3.28
N VAL A 105 16.40 -11.85 2.01
CA VAL A 105 15.89 -13.11 1.46
C VAL A 105 16.69 -13.51 0.22
N SER A 106 16.80 -14.80 -0.02
CA SER A 106 17.36 -15.41 -1.22
C SER A 106 16.43 -16.52 -1.72
N GLU A 107 16.68 -17.13 -2.88
CA GLU A 107 15.78 -18.19 -3.39
C GLU A 107 15.79 -19.44 -2.50
N GLU A 108 16.79 -19.64 -1.62
CA GLU A 108 16.75 -20.65 -0.54
C GLU A 108 15.71 -20.37 0.56
N ASN A 109 15.15 -19.15 0.61
CA ASN A 109 14.00 -18.82 1.45
C ASN A 109 12.67 -18.90 0.68
N ARG A 110 12.67 -19.15 -0.63
CA ARG A 110 11.45 -19.21 -1.43
C ARG A 110 10.77 -20.57 -1.29
N VAL A 111 9.51 -20.55 -0.87
CA VAL A 111 8.69 -21.75 -0.66
C VAL A 111 7.41 -21.77 -1.52
N GLY A 112 7.10 -20.65 -2.19
CA GLY A 112 6.02 -20.54 -3.16
C GLY A 112 6.25 -19.41 -4.18
N ASP A 113 5.18 -19.03 -4.87
CA ASP A 113 5.19 -17.92 -5.83
C ASP A 113 4.62 -16.61 -5.25
N GLY A 114 4.02 -16.65 -4.05
CA GLY A 114 3.28 -15.54 -3.45
C GLY A 114 1.89 -15.35 -4.09
N GLY A 115 1.36 -14.14 -4.01
CA GLY A 115 0.13 -13.73 -4.70
C GLY A 115 -1.04 -13.26 -3.82
N GLY A 116 -0.94 -13.42 -2.48
CA GLY A 116 -2.03 -13.12 -1.55
C GLY A 116 -3.11 -14.21 -1.53
N GLN A 117 -4.28 -13.92 -0.95
CA GLN A 117 -5.44 -14.81 -0.88
C GLN A 117 -6.55 -14.43 -1.89
N PRO A 118 -6.72 -15.16 -3.01
CA PRO A 118 -7.79 -14.89 -3.98
C PRO A 118 -9.21 -15.07 -3.42
N GLU A 119 -9.38 -15.85 -2.34
CA GLU A 119 -10.66 -16.01 -1.65
C GLU A 119 -11.05 -14.76 -0.83
N GLU A 120 -10.07 -13.98 -0.37
CA GLU A 120 -10.29 -12.68 0.30
C GLU A 120 -10.32 -11.51 -0.71
N GLY A 121 -10.07 -11.80 -1.99
CA GLY A 121 -10.10 -10.85 -3.11
C GLY A 121 -8.74 -10.27 -3.49
N GLU A 122 -7.66 -10.79 -2.93
CA GLU A 122 -6.29 -10.35 -3.21
C GLU A 122 -5.75 -11.00 -4.48
N LEU A 123 -5.12 -10.20 -5.33
CA LEU A 123 -4.54 -10.61 -6.61
C LEU A 123 -3.23 -9.86 -6.83
N ILE A 124 -2.16 -10.35 -6.21
CA ILE A 124 -0.87 -9.66 -6.10
C ILE A 124 0.14 -10.25 -7.10
N GLU A 125 0.99 -9.41 -7.70
CA GLU A 125 2.13 -9.82 -8.54
C GLU A 125 3.44 -9.52 -7.81
N VAL A 126 4.31 -10.53 -7.65
CA VAL A 126 5.59 -10.40 -6.94
C VAL A 126 6.67 -9.76 -7.82
N VAL A 127 6.78 -8.43 -7.74
CA VAL A 127 7.72 -7.64 -8.56
C VAL A 127 9.10 -7.53 -7.89
N LYS A 128 10.14 -8.01 -8.58
CA LYS A 128 11.56 -7.87 -8.18
C LYS A 128 12.22 -6.70 -8.91
N VAL A 129 12.39 -5.55 -8.24
CA VAL A 129 13.06 -4.35 -8.80
C VAL A 129 14.58 -4.45 -8.65
N PRO A 130 15.38 -4.33 -9.73
CA PRO A 130 16.85 -4.32 -9.63
C PRO A 130 17.37 -3.13 -8.80
N LEU A 131 18.35 -3.36 -7.92
CA LEU A 131 18.89 -2.32 -7.03
C LEU A 131 19.41 -1.07 -7.77
N HIS A 132 19.99 -1.25 -8.97
CA HIS A 132 20.49 -0.15 -9.78
C HIS A 132 19.38 0.68 -10.47
N GLU A 133 18.15 0.15 -10.55
CA GLU A 133 16.97 0.82 -11.09
C GLU A 133 16.11 1.45 -9.98
N ALA A 134 16.21 0.98 -8.74
CA ALA A 134 15.32 1.33 -7.62
C ALA A 134 15.08 2.85 -7.44
N MET A 135 16.11 3.68 -7.56
CA MET A 135 15.93 5.14 -7.44
C MET A 135 15.26 5.76 -8.68
N THR A 136 15.56 5.27 -9.88
CA THR A 136 14.86 5.66 -11.12
C THR A 136 13.39 5.26 -11.05
N PHE A 137 13.09 4.07 -10.54
CA PHE A 137 11.74 3.58 -10.29
C PHE A 137 11.00 4.48 -9.30
N ALA A 138 11.62 4.79 -8.15
CA ALA A 138 11.03 5.65 -7.12
C ALA A 138 10.54 7.00 -7.70
N TYR A 139 11.42 7.72 -8.38
CA TYR A 139 11.15 9.05 -8.93
C TYR A 139 10.33 9.08 -10.23
N ASN A 140 10.09 7.94 -10.89
CA ASN A 140 9.27 7.91 -12.11
C ASN A 140 7.78 8.06 -11.77
N GLU A 141 7.23 9.27 -11.91
CA GLU A 141 5.82 9.60 -11.62
C GLU A 141 4.82 8.86 -12.54
N SER A 142 5.25 8.37 -13.70
CA SER A 142 4.41 7.55 -14.59
C SER A 142 4.17 6.11 -14.08
N ILE A 143 4.79 5.74 -12.94
CA ILE A 143 4.58 4.46 -12.26
C ILE A 143 3.79 4.72 -10.96
N PRO A 144 2.49 4.34 -10.89
CA PRO A 144 1.69 4.45 -9.66
C PRO A 144 2.29 3.60 -8.54
N LYS A 145 2.71 4.23 -7.44
CA LYS A 145 3.33 3.52 -6.31
C LYS A 145 3.08 4.25 -5.00
N THR A 146 3.12 3.54 -3.88
CA THR A 146 2.96 4.17 -2.57
C THR A 146 4.21 4.90 -2.10
N MET A 147 4.02 5.86 -1.18
CA MET A 147 5.13 6.48 -0.45
C MET A 147 5.97 5.47 0.34
N GLY A 148 5.42 4.29 0.66
CA GLY A 148 6.16 3.19 1.29
C GLY A 148 7.30 2.70 0.41
N VAL A 149 7.04 2.43 -0.87
CA VAL A 149 8.05 1.99 -1.86
C VAL A 149 9.14 3.03 -2.06
N ILE A 150 8.76 4.31 -2.18
CA ILE A 150 9.72 5.42 -2.33
C ILE A 150 10.63 5.50 -1.09
N PHE A 151 10.04 5.43 0.10
CA PHE A 151 10.78 5.49 1.37
C PHE A 151 11.68 4.26 1.59
N SER A 152 11.23 3.04 1.24
CA SER A 152 12.03 1.83 1.43
C SER A 152 13.27 1.82 0.53
N PHE A 153 13.17 2.26 -0.72
CA PHE A 153 14.32 2.40 -1.62
C PHE A 153 15.28 3.50 -1.15
N MET A 154 14.78 4.67 -0.71
CA MET A 154 15.61 5.70 -0.10
C MET A 154 16.33 5.20 1.17
N TRP A 155 15.62 4.51 2.06
CA TRP A 155 16.19 3.96 3.28
C TRP A 155 17.24 2.89 2.98
N PHE A 156 16.95 1.96 2.07
CA PHE A 156 17.87 0.91 1.66
C PHE A 156 19.15 1.52 1.05
N HIS A 157 19.01 2.48 0.13
CA HIS A 157 20.15 3.15 -0.48
C HIS A 157 21.04 3.87 0.56
N SER A 158 20.43 4.49 1.58
CA SER A 158 21.17 5.19 2.64
C SER A 158 21.77 4.29 3.74
N ASN A 159 21.24 3.09 3.97
CA ASN A 159 21.57 2.26 5.15
C ASN A 159 22.10 0.85 4.83
N MET A 160 21.81 0.31 3.64
CA MET A 160 22.03 -1.10 3.27
C MET A 160 22.80 -1.30 1.96
N ALA A 161 22.63 -0.41 0.98
CA ALA A 161 23.34 -0.53 -0.28
C ALA A 161 24.87 -0.48 -0.05
N PRO A 162 25.67 -1.29 -0.79
CA PRO A 162 27.11 -1.20 -0.73
C PRO A 162 27.58 0.22 -1.04
N LYS A 163 28.37 0.81 -0.14
CA LYS A 163 28.98 2.11 -0.37
C LYS A 163 30.01 1.99 -1.49
N THR A 164 29.65 2.44 -2.68
CA THR A 164 30.63 2.77 -3.72
C THR A 164 31.55 3.85 -3.16
N ASP A 165 32.86 3.64 -3.24
CA ASP A 165 33.88 4.56 -2.71
C ASP A 165 34.05 5.78 -3.65
N ASP A 166 32.97 6.56 -3.79
CA ASP A 166 32.99 7.83 -4.50
C ASP A 166 33.66 8.89 -3.61
N SER A 167 34.98 8.96 -3.74
CA SER A 167 35.87 9.85 -3.00
C SER A 167 35.76 11.32 -3.44
N ARG A 168 34.53 11.83 -3.64
CA ARG A 168 34.20 13.22 -4.02
C ARG A 168 32.74 13.65 -3.75
N GLN A 169 32.43 13.95 -2.49
CA GLN A 169 31.97 15.31 -2.10
C GLN A 169 31.78 15.49 -0.60
N GLU A 170 32.22 16.64 -0.09
CA GLU A 170 32.03 17.04 1.31
C GLU A 170 30.67 17.74 1.54
N SER A 171 30.23 17.66 2.79
CA SER A 171 29.29 18.53 3.50
C SER A 171 28.55 19.64 2.73
N HIS A 172 27.22 19.65 2.87
CA HIS A 172 26.52 20.88 3.26
C HIS A 172 25.26 20.60 4.09
N HIS A 173 25.20 21.16 5.30
CA HIS A 173 23.93 21.27 6.03
C HIS A 173 22.99 22.23 5.27
N ARG A 174 21.86 21.70 4.79
CA ARG A 174 20.68 22.49 4.39
C ARG A 174 19.41 21.81 4.90
N GLY A 175 18.79 22.38 5.93
CA GLY A 175 17.45 21.99 6.33
C GLY A 175 16.46 22.39 5.23
N SER A 176 15.62 21.44 4.80
CA SER A 176 14.61 21.67 3.78
C SER A 176 13.22 21.62 4.40
N VAL A 177 12.48 22.74 4.35
CA VAL A 177 11.11 22.81 4.83
C VAL A 177 10.18 22.40 3.68
N VAL A 178 9.69 21.17 3.72
CA VAL A 178 8.71 20.67 2.75
C VAL A 178 7.33 21.25 3.09
N GLY A 179 7.01 22.39 2.49
CA GLY A 179 5.66 22.95 2.46
C GLY A 179 4.87 22.35 1.29
N TYR A 180 3.79 21.64 1.59
CA TYR A 180 2.80 21.26 0.57
C TYR A 180 1.92 22.47 0.25
N PRO A 181 1.68 22.80 -1.04
CA PRO A 181 0.56 23.67 -1.40
C PRO A 181 -0.74 22.92 -1.10
N GLY A 182 -1.64 23.55 -0.34
CA GLY A 182 -3.00 23.03 -0.16
C GLY A 182 -3.84 23.28 -1.42
N GLY A 183 -4.64 22.28 -1.80
CA GLY A 183 -5.81 22.44 -2.67
C GLY A 183 -7.07 22.72 -1.84
#